data_AF-Q8VWV0-F1
#
_entry.id   AF-Q8VWV0-F1
#
_cell.length_a   1.000
_cell.length_b   1.000
_cell.length_c   1.000
_cell.angle_alpha   90.00
_cell.angle_beta   90.00
_cell.angle_gamma   90.00
#
_symmetry.space_group_name_H-M   'P 1'
#
loop_
_entity.id
_entity.type
_entity.pdbx_description
1 polymer ?
#
loop_
_entity_poly.entity_id
_entity_poly.type
_entity_poly.pdbx_seq_one_letter_code
_entity_poly.pdbx_strand_id
1 'polypeptide(L)'
;KAVTYVKEHYGNPTVILSENGMDQPGNVTLPEGLHDTTRLNYYKSYIAELKRAMDDGANVIGYFAWSLLDNFEWKKGYTSRFGIV
;
A
#
# COMPACT_ATOMS: atom_id res chain seq x y z
N LYS A 1 11.55 2.97 5.93
CA LYS A 1 12.42 4.18 5.83
C LYS A 1 11.63 5.49 5.90
N ALA A 2 10.61 5.72 5.05
CA ALA A 2 9.87 6.99 5.05
C ALA A 2 9.26 7.34 6.43
N VAL A 3 8.59 6.40 7.08
CA VAL A 3 8.00 6.58 8.42
C VAL A 3 9.08 6.88 9.48
N THR A 4 10.20 6.14 9.46
CA THR A 4 11.35 6.39 10.34
C THR A 4 11.92 7.80 10.17
N TYR A 5 12.05 8.26 8.93
CA TYR A 5 12.52 9.61 8.62
C TYR A 5 11.58 10.67 9.18
N VAL A 6 10.26 10.48 9.01
CA VAL A 6 9.25 11.39 9.59
C VAL A 6 9.37 11.46 11.11
N LYS A 7 9.53 10.30 11.76
CA LYS A 7 9.76 10.20 13.21
C LYS A 7 10.96 11.04 13.65
N GLU A 8 12.11 10.84 13.01
CA GLU A 8 13.41 11.41 13.42
C GLU A 8 13.54 12.91 13.11
N HIS A 9 12.94 13.38 12.03
CA HIS A 9 13.16 14.75 11.54
C HIS A 9 12.00 15.72 11.79
N TYR A 10 10.82 15.24 12.17
CA TYR A 10 9.63 16.08 12.33
C TYR A 10 8.95 15.94 13.70
N GLY A 11 9.69 15.46 14.71
CA GLY A 11 9.19 15.40 16.09
C GLY A 11 8.16 14.31 16.34
N ASN A 12 8.27 13.18 15.63
CA ASN A 12 7.37 12.02 15.76
C ASN A 12 5.86 12.38 15.77
N PRO A 13 5.36 13.05 14.73
CA PRO A 13 3.96 13.43 14.66
C PRO A 13 3.06 12.19 14.56
N THR A 14 1.78 12.36 14.88
CA THR A 14 0.77 11.33 14.61
C THR A 14 0.62 11.17 13.08
N VAL A 15 0.86 9.95 12.59
CA VAL A 15 0.81 9.62 11.16
C VAL A 15 -0.33 8.64 10.87
N ILE A 16 -1.04 8.91 9.78
CA ILE A 16 -1.87 7.91 9.09
C ILE A 16 -1.19 7.64 7.75
N LEU A 17 -0.92 6.37 7.46
CA LEU A 17 -0.49 5.96 6.14
C LEU A 17 -1.74 5.83 5.26
N SER A 18 -2.07 6.90 4.54
CA SER A 18 -3.35 7.04 3.83
C SER A 18 -3.46 6.20 2.56
N GLU A 19 -2.34 5.89 1.90
CA GLU A 19 -2.32 5.08 0.69
C GLU A 19 -1.05 4.25 0.58
N ASN A 20 -1.21 2.95 0.33
CA ASN A 20 -0.15 2.04 -0.06
C ASN A 20 -0.74 0.89 -0.88
N GLY A 21 -0.12 0.56 -2.02
CA GLY A 21 -0.65 -0.42 -2.94
C GLY A 21 0.25 -0.67 -4.14
N MET A 22 -0.16 -1.62 -4.99
CA MET A 22 0.54 -1.95 -6.23
C MET A 22 -0.44 -2.39 -7.31
N ASP A 23 -0.08 -2.15 -8.58
CA ASP A 23 -0.93 -2.44 -9.72
C ASP A 23 -0.60 -3.75 -10.45
N GLN A 24 -1.64 -4.36 -11.01
CA GLN A 24 -1.53 -5.35 -12.06
C GLN A 24 -1.87 -4.74 -13.42
N PRO A 25 -1.39 -5.33 -14.54
CA PRO A 25 -1.83 -4.96 -15.88
C PRO A 25 -3.36 -5.13 -16.05
N GLY A 26 -4.01 -4.19 -16.73
CA GLY A 26 -5.46 -4.22 -16.96
C GLY A 26 -5.95 -5.29 -17.94
N ASN A 27 -5.05 -5.99 -18.64
CA ASN A 27 -5.38 -7.03 -19.60
C ASN A 27 -5.31 -8.47 -19.03
N VAL A 28 -5.09 -8.63 -17.72
CA VAL A 28 -5.12 -9.95 -17.08
C VAL A 28 -6.54 -10.53 -17.08
N THR A 29 -6.66 -11.85 -17.19
CA THR A 29 -7.96 -12.52 -17.07
C THR A 29 -8.50 -12.42 -15.64
N LEU A 30 -9.81 -12.61 -15.45
CA LEU A 30 -10.41 -12.58 -14.12
C LEU A 30 -9.78 -13.63 -13.17
N PRO A 31 -9.59 -14.91 -13.56
CA PRO A 31 -8.93 -15.89 -12.70
C PRO A 31 -7.51 -15.47 -12.29
N GLU A 32 -6.72 -14.91 -13.22
CA GLU A 32 -5.37 -14.42 -12.91
C GLU A 32 -5.39 -13.21 -11.98
N GLY A 33 -6.30 -12.26 -12.20
CA GLY A 33 -6.47 -11.08 -11.35
C GLY A 33 -6.90 -11.44 -9.92
N LEU A 34 -7.72 -12.49 -9.75
CA LEU A 34 -8.10 -12.99 -8.42
C LEU A 34 -6.95 -13.73 -7.71
N HIS A 35 -6.03 -14.35 -8.45
CA HIS A 35 -4.86 -15.03 -7.89
C HIS A 35 -3.65 -14.09 -7.76
N ASP A 36 -3.86 -12.88 -7.24
CA ASP A 36 -2.80 -11.89 -7.09
C ASP A 36 -1.88 -12.14 -5.88
N THR A 37 -1.01 -13.13 -6.04
CA THR A 37 0.03 -13.44 -5.05
C THR A 37 1.08 -12.34 -4.94
N THR A 38 1.26 -11.51 -5.98
CA THR A 38 2.21 -10.40 -5.98
C THR A 38 1.74 -9.29 -5.02
N ARG A 39 0.48 -8.85 -5.12
CA ARG A 39 -0.11 -7.88 -4.19
C ARG A 39 -0.16 -8.41 -2.75
N LEU A 40 -0.45 -9.70 -2.57
CA LEU A 40 -0.38 -10.34 -1.25
C LEU A 40 1.03 -10.25 -0.64
N ASN A 41 2.08 -10.56 -1.41
CA ASN A 41 3.46 -10.47 -0.94
C ASN A 41 3.91 -9.02 -0.73
N TYR A 42 3.43 -8.09 -1.56
CA TYR A 42 3.63 -6.65 -1.40
C TYR A 42 3.12 -6.19 -0.03
N TYR A 43 1.84 -6.46 0.29
CA TYR A 43 1.26 -6.05 1.57
C TYR A 43 1.94 -6.71 2.76
N LYS A 44 2.20 -8.02 2.71
CA LYS A 44 2.93 -8.72 3.78
C LYS A 44 4.28 -8.04 4.08
N SER A 45 5.03 -7.69 3.04
CA SER A 45 6.34 -7.07 3.19
C SER A 45 6.23 -5.64 3.72
N TYR A 46 5.39 -4.79 3.12
CA TYR A 46 5.27 -3.38 3.52
C TYR A 46 4.63 -3.20 4.90
N ILE A 47 3.65 -4.01 5.26
CA ILE A 47 3.07 -4.01 6.60
C ILE A 47 4.08 -4.49 7.64
N ALA A 48 4.93 -5.48 7.31
CA ALA A 48 6.02 -5.89 8.18
C ALA A 48 7.05 -4.76 8.39
N GLU A 49 7.41 -4.01 7.35
CA GLU A 49 8.26 -2.81 7.50
C GLU A 49 7.61 -1.72 8.34
N LEU A 50 6.32 -1.45 8.11
CA LEU A 50 5.56 -0.45 8.86
C LEU A 50 5.49 -0.83 10.34
N LYS A 51 5.19 -2.10 10.62
CA LYS A 51 5.19 -2.64 11.98
C LYS A 51 6.55 -2.46 12.64
N ARG A 52 7.67 -2.77 11.96
CA ARG A 52 9.00 -2.54 12.54
C ARG A 52 9.25 -1.07 12.87
N ALA A 53 8.86 -0.15 12.00
CA ALA A 53 8.97 1.28 12.30
C ALA A 53 8.12 1.71 13.51
N MET A 54 6.93 1.12 13.68
CA MET A 54 6.06 1.34 14.85
C MET A 54 6.67 0.75 16.12
N ASP A 55 7.21 -0.47 16.05
CA ASP A 55 7.91 -1.12 17.16
C ASP A 55 9.16 -0.30 17.57
N ASP A 56 9.81 0.40 16.62
CA ASP A 56 10.90 1.37 16.85
C ASP A 56 10.41 2.77 17.30
N GLY A 57 9.13 2.90 17.65
CA GLY A 57 8.55 4.10 18.27
C GLY A 57 7.93 5.13 17.33
N ALA A 58 7.75 4.85 16.04
CA ALA A 58 7.03 5.75 15.15
C ALA A 58 5.53 5.81 15.50
N ASN A 59 4.97 7.02 15.63
CA ASN A 59 3.58 7.25 16.01
C ASN A 59 2.62 7.11 14.82
N VAL A 60 2.44 5.88 14.32
CA VAL A 60 1.48 5.55 13.25
C VAL A 60 0.20 4.99 13.87
N ILE A 61 -0.95 5.58 13.54
CA ILE A 61 -2.25 5.22 14.12
C ILE A 61 -3.22 4.59 13.12
N GLY A 62 -2.87 4.55 11.84
CA GLY A 62 -3.75 4.05 10.79
C GLY A 62 -3.00 3.71 9.51
N TYR A 63 -3.58 2.76 8.77
CA TYR A 63 -3.10 2.30 7.48
C TYR A 63 -4.28 2.03 6.56
N PHE A 64 -4.24 2.56 5.35
CA PHE A 64 -5.27 2.38 4.34
C PHE A 64 -4.64 1.86 3.04
N ALA A 65 -5.15 0.73 2.57
CA ALA A 65 -4.73 0.09 1.34
C ALA A 65 -5.30 0.84 0.13
N TRP A 66 -4.43 1.18 -0.82
CA TRP A 66 -4.85 1.62 -2.14
C TRP A 66 -4.93 0.41 -3.07
N SER A 67 -6.08 -0.02 -3.55
CA SER A 67 -7.41 0.59 -3.36
C SER A 67 -8.45 -0.48 -3.07
N LEU A 68 -9.64 -0.06 -2.66
CA LEU A 68 -10.75 -0.99 -2.45
C LEU A 68 -11.13 -1.72 -3.74
N LEU A 69 -11.28 -0.97 -4.84
CA LEU A 69 -11.74 -1.47 -6.13
C LEU A 69 -10.77 -1.07 -7.23
N ASP A 70 -10.65 -1.89 -8.25
CA ASP A 70 -10.12 -1.43 -9.53
C ASP A 70 -10.88 -0.19 -10.02
N ASN A 71 -10.12 0.82 -10.44
CA ASN A 71 -10.65 2.14 -10.73
C ASN A 71 -9.92 2.78 -11.92
N PHE A 72 -10.28 4.02 -12.23
CA PHE A 72 -9.62 4.81 -13.26
C PHE A 72 -8.29 5.37 -12.73
N GLU A 73 -7.17 4.81 -13.16
CA GLU A 73 -5.83 5.17 -12.68
C GLU A 73 -5.21 6.28 -13.53
N TRP A 74 -5.72 7.51 -13.39
CA TRP A 74 -5.17 8.74 -13.97
C TRP A 74 -4.75 8.59 -15.44
N LYS A 75 -3.44 8.72 -15.74
CA LYS A 75 -2.89 8.61 -17.10
C LYS A 75 -2.99 7.20 -17.69
N LYS A 76 -3.17 6.17 -16.86
CA LYS A 76 -3.30 4.76 -17.26
C LYS A 76 -4.76 4.36 -17.53
N GLY A 77 -5.74 5.18 -17.15
CA GLY A 77 -7.15 4.82 -17.24
C GLY A 77 -7.41 3.45 -16.61
N TYR A 78 -8.13 2.55 -17.31
CA TYR A 78 -8.44 1.21 -16.81
C TYR A 78 -7.37 0.14 -17.14
N THR A 79 -6.18 0.55 -17.58
CA THR A 79 -5.08 -0.39 -17.90
C THR A 79 -4.21 -0.76 -16.70
N SER A 80 -4.56 -0.28 -15.51
CA SER A 80 -3.85 -0.49 -14.24
C SER A 80 -4.86 -0.82 -13.15
N ARG A 81 -4.64 -1.92 -12.45
CA ARG A 81 -5.56 -2.53 -11.50
C ARG A 81 -4.96 -2.53 -10.10
N PHE A 82 -5.40 -1.62 -9.23
CA PHE A 82 -4.93 -1.49 -7.84
C PHE A 82 -5.85 -2.14 -6.81
N GLY A 83 -7.02 -2.62 -7.22
CA GLY A 83 -8.06 -3.10 -6.33
C GLY A 83 -7.65 -4.33 -5.54
N ILE A 84 -8.06 -4.39 -4.28
CA ILE A 84 -8.13 -5.66 -3.53
C ILE A 84 -9.42 -6.44 -3.82
N VAL A 85 -10.35 -5.82 -4.55
CA VAL A 85 -11.60 -6.39 -5.09
C VAL A 85 -11.68 -6.12 -6.59
#